data_AF-A0A9X8UKD1-F1
#
_entry.id   AF-A0A9X8UKD1-F1
#
_cell.length_a   1.000
_cell.length_b   1.000
_cell.length_c   1.000
_cell.angle_alpha   90.00
_cell.angle_beta   90.00
_cell.angle_gamma   90.00
#
_symmetry.space_group_name_H-M   'P 1'
#
loop_
_entity.id
_entity.type
_entity.pdbx_description
1 polymer ?
#
loop_
_entity_poly.entity_id
_entity_poly.type
_entity_poly.pdbx_seq_one_letter_code
_entity_poly.pdbx_strand_id
1 'polypeptide(L)' 'MENRKPVYSVFGETVDGRMCYGLQEEGGARFCRLSDERLELEALAGLLNRAGCSPIHFSEVVEDFRHS' A
#
# COMPACT_ATOMS: atom_id res chain seq x y z
N MET A 1 21.09 -10.00 -11.26
CA MET A 1 20.11 -9.62 -10.22
C MET A 1 18.75 -9.86 -10.83
N GLU A 2 17.98 -10.81 -10.32
CA GLU A 2 16.60 -10.99 -10.79
C GLU A 2 15.82 -9.73 -10.42
N ASN A 3 15.40 -8.94 -11.41
CA ASN A 3 14.47 -7.83 -11.20
C ASN A 3 13.11 -8.42 -10.81
N ARG A 4 12.96 -8.83 -9.54
CA ARG A 4 11.65 -9.17 -8.99
C ARG A 4 10.81 -7.90 -9.04
N LYS A 5 9.66 -8.00 -9.69
CA LYS A 5 8.67 -6.93 -9.66
C LYS A 5 8.26 -6.72 -8.20
N PRO A 6 8.18 -5.47 -7.73
CA PRO A 6 7.69 -5.20 -6.38
C PRO A 6 6.27 -5.73 -6.25
N VAL A 7 5.97 -6.30 -5.08
CA VAL A 7 4.66 -6.85 -4.73
C VAL A 7 4.11 -6.04 -3.57
N TYR A 8 2.90 -5.53 -3.74
CA TYR A 8 2.18 -4.72 -2.77
C TYR A 8 1.04 -5.53 -2.15
N SER A 9 0.87 -5.39 -0.84
CA SER A 9 -0.17 -6.10 -0.08
C SER A 9 -0.76 -5.23 1.02
N VAL A 10 -2.00 -5.53 1.40
CA VAL A 10 -2.71 -4.83 2.48
C VAL A 10 -2.45 -5.54 3.80
N PHE A 11 -2.21 -4.77 4.84
CA PHE A 11 -2.18 -5.27 6.21
C PHE A 11 -3.16 -4.48 7.08
N GLY A 12 -3.68 -5.12 8.13
CA GLY A 12 -4.52 -4.48 9.14
C GLY A 12 -3.74 -4.19 10.41
N GLU A 13 -4.06 -3.09 11.08
CA GLU A 13 -3.53 -2.72 12.38
C GLU A 13 -4.62 -2.04 13.22
N THR A 14 -4.59 -2.26 14.53
CA THR A 14 -5.50 -1.56 15.45
C THR A 14 -4.77 -0.35 16.03
N VAL A 15 -5.33 0.85 15.81
CA VAL A 15 -4.79 2.12 16.31
C VAL A 15 -5.88 2.80 17.12
N ASP A 16 -5.58 3.12 18.39
CA ASP A 16 -6.52 3.75 19.32
C ASP A 16 -7.89 3.04 19.40
N GLY A 17 -7.88 1.70 19.32
CA GLY A 17 -9.08 0.87 19.37
C GLY A 17 -9.90 0.84 18.07
N ARG A 18 -9.42 1.46 16.99
CA ARG A 18 -10.04 1.43 15.66
C ARG A 18 -9.21 0.57 14.72
N MET A 19 -9.89 -0.21 13.88
CA MET A 19 -9.24 -0.97 12.82
C MET A 19 -8.85 0.00 11.70
N CYS A 20 -7.58 -0.01 11.33
CA CYS A 20 -7.06 0.71 10.19
C CYS A 20 -6.28 -0.26 9.30
N TYR A 21 -6.12 0.12 8.05
CA TYR A 21 -5.39 -0.66 7.08
C TYR A 21 -4.25 0.17 6.49
N GLY A 22 -3.21 -0.52 6.06
CA GLY A 22 -2.04 0.06 5.41
C GLY A 22 -1.58 -0.80 4.25
N LEU A 23 -0.63 -0.27 3.49
CA LEU A 23 0.01 -0.96 2.37
C LEU A 23 1.46 -1.25 2.69
N GLN A 24 1.92 -2.43 2.32
CA GLN A 24 3.32 -2.82 2.39
C GLN A 24 3.80 -3.34 1.04
N GLU A 25 5.03 -2.99 0.71
CA GLU A 25 5.83 -3.53 -0.37
C GLU A 25 6.70 -4.66 0.18
N GLU A 26 6.72 -5.82 -0.49
CA GLU A 26 7.39 -7.05 -0.01
C GLU A 26 8.89 -6.85 0.25
N GLY A 27 9.55 -5.94 -0.47
CA GLY A 27 10.98 -5.64 -0.37
C GLY A 27 11.37 -4.50 0.56
N GLY A 28 10.42 -3.83 1.23
CA GLY A 28 10.79 -2.68 2.06
C GLY A 28 9.65 -1.80 2.55
N ALA A 29 9.08 -0.97 1.67
CA ALA A 29 8.31 0.18 2.11
C ALA A 29 6.98 -0.20 2.78
N ARG A 30 6.66 0.42 3.91
CA ARG A 30 5.40 0.19 4.64
C ARG A 30 4.74 1.50 5.02
N PHE A 31 3.48 1.64 4.65
CA PHE A 31 2.65 2.81 4.93
C PHE A 31 1.45 2.41 5.77
N CYS A 32 1.48 2.85 7.02
CA CYS A 32 0.44 2.64 8.02
C CYS A 32 -0.71 3.64 7.87
N ARG A 33 -1.88 3.26 8.42
CA ARG A 33 -3.03 4.15 8.63
C ARG A 33 -3.43 4.91 7.37
N LEU A 34 -3.69 4.19 6.28
CA LEU A 34 -4.10 4.78 5.01
C LEU A 34 -5.62 4.92 4.90
N SER A 35 -6.36 3.88 5.26
CA SER A 35 -7.82 3.87 5.22
C SER A 35 -8.37 2.94 6.30
N ASP A 36 -9.60 3.18 6.77
CA ASP A 36 -10.37 2.22 7.56
C ASP A 36 -11.13 1.21 6.67
N GLU A 37 -11.14 1.42 5.35
CA GLU A 37 -11.74 0.52 4.37
C GLU A 37 -10.70 -0.41 3.73
N ARG A 38 -10.76 -1.70 4.07
CA ARG A 38 -9.83 -2.71 3.51
C ARG A 38 -9.93 -2.82 1.99
N LEU A 39 -11.15 -2.81 1.45
CA LEU A 39 -11.41 -3.06 0.03
C LEU A 39 -10.78 -1.99 -0.86
N GLU A 40 -10.76 -0.75 -0.38
CA GLU A 40 -10.12 0.37 -1.07
C GLU A 40 -8.61 0.14 -1.23
N LEU A 41 -7.94 -0.26 -0.15
CA LEU A 41 -6.51 -0.59 -0.21
C LEU A 41 -6.23 -1.86 -1.01
N GLU A 42 -7.14 -2.84 -1.02
CA GLU A 42 -6.98 -4.04 -1.86
C GLU A 42 -7.07 -3.68 -3.34
N ALA A 43 -7.99 -2.79 -3.72
CA ALA A 43 -8.07 -2.25 -5.07
C ALA A 43 -6.79 -1.48 -5.44
N LEU A 44 -6.28 -0.64 -4.55
CA LEU A 44 -5.03 0.11 -4.76
C LEU A 44 -3.82 -0.81 -4.90
N ALA A 45 -3.66 -1.80 -4.02
CA ALA A 45 -2.61 -2.82 -4.13
C ALA A 45 -2.70 -3.58 -5.46
N GLY A 46 -3.91 -3.96 -5.87
CA GLY A 46 -4.14 -4.60 -7.17
C GLY A 46 -3.70 -3.74 -8.35
N LEU A 47 -4.01 -2.45 -8.32
CA LEU A 47 -3.58 -1.47 -9.34
C LEU A 47 -2.07 -1.31 -9.37
N LEU A 48 -1.42 -1.13 -8.22
CA LEU A 48 0.04 -1.00 -8.10
C LEU A 48 0.77 -2.23 -8.65
N ASN A 49 0.30 -3.42 -8.27
CA ASN A 49 0.85 -4.70 -8.74
C ASN A 49 0.66 -4.88 -10.26
N ARG A 50 -0.53 -4.57 -10.78
CA ARG A 50 -0.84 -4.69 -12.20
C ARG A 50 -0.04 -3.70 -13.06
N ALA A 51 0.13 -2.48 -12.57
CA ALA A 51 0.93 -1.46 -13.23
C ALA A 51 2.44 -1.75 -13.16
N GLY A 52 2.87 -2.64 -12.25
CA GLY A 52 4.30 -2.82 -11.96
C GLY A 52 4.91 -1.55 -11.40
N CYS A 53 4.17 -0.84 -10.55
CA CYS A 53 4.62 0.41 -9.93
C CYS A 53 5.96 0.18 -9.26
N SER A 54 6.93 1.07 -9.46
CA SER A 54 8.23 0.94 -8.79
C SER A 54 8.12 1.44 -7.33
N PRO A 55 8.97 0.97 -6.41
CA PRO A 55 8.96 1.46 -5.02
C PRO A 55 9.20 2.98 -4.88
N ILE A 56 9.88 3.62 -5.85
CA ILE A 56 10.10 5.07 -5.85
C ILE A 56 8.77 5.82 -6.02
N HIS A 57 7.98 5.45 -7.02
CA HIS A 57 6.66 6.05 -7.27
C HIS A 57 5.59 5.61 -6.24
N PHE A 58 5.84 4.55 -5.46
CA PHE A 58 4.89 4.06 -4.47
C PHE A 58 4.61 5.10 -3.37
N SER A 59 5.62 5.83 -2.89
CA SER A 59 5.41 6.88 -1.90
C SER A 59 4.54 8.01 -2.44
N GLU A 60 4.76 8.41 -3.69
CA GLU A 60 3.97 9.48 -4.33
C GLU A 60 2.50 9.09 -4.46
N VAL A 61 2.22 7.85 -4.88
CA VAL A 61 0.84 7.33 -4.97
C VAL A 61 0.16 7.28 -3.61
N VAL A 62 0.89 6.87 -2.56
CA VAL A 62 0.34 6.83 -1.20
C VAL A 62 0.10 8.22 -0.64
N GLU A 63 0.96 9.19 -0.94
CA GLU A 63 0.74 10.58 -0.55
C GLU A 63 -0.48 11.19 -1.26
N ASP A 64 -0.62 10.96 -2.56
CA ASP A 64 -1.81 11.39 -3.33
C ASP A 64 -3.10 10.78 -2.75
N PHE A 65 -3.08 9.49 -2.44
CA PHE A 65 -4.19 8.78 -1.81
C PHE A 65 -4.59 9.38 -0.45
N ARG A 66 -3.63 9.83 0.36
CA ARG A 66 -3.90 10.47 1.67
C ARG A 66 -4.55 11.86 1.55
N HIS A 67 -4.45 12.49 0.39
CA HIS A 67 -4.99 13.82 0.13
C HIS A 67 -6.34 13.81 -0.59
N SER A 68 -6.84 12.63 -1.00
CA SER A 68 -8.16 12.44 -1.61
C SER A 68 -9.27 12.25 -0.57
#